data_AF-A0AA86JIE5-F1
#
_entry.id   AF-A0AA86JIE5-F1
#
_cell.length_a   1.000
_cell.length_b   1.000
_cell.length_c   1.000
_cell.angle_alpha   90.00
_cell.angle_beta   90.00
_cell.angle_gamma   90.00
#
_symmetry.space_group_name_H-M   'P 1'
#
loop_
_entity.id
_entity.type
_entity.pdbx_description
1 polymer ?
#
loop_
_entity_poly.entity_id
_entity_poly.type
_entity_poly.pdbx_seq_one_letter_code
_entity_poly.pdbx_strand_id
1 'polypeptide(L)'
;MKTARLSPSGNEFPIGKILCIGRNYAEHIKELGNETPDAPVVFMKPATAVIGDGETIIIPSYSRECHHEAELALLIGKGGKDITPERALEHVAGYGVAIDLTLRDVQAELKKKGLPWEIAKGFDTSCPLSAFVPASRVTDPHDLRITLRVNGEMRQDGSTSLMIHRIPQILSYMSGVFSLEPGDVILTGTPAGVGPLVAGDTVEAEVVGVAALRVAVK
;
A
#
# COMPACT_ATOMS: atom_id res chain seq x y z
N MET A 1 -14.86 13.69 -3.15
CA MET A 1 -14.39 12.49 -2.43
C MET A 1 -13.62 11.63 -3.43
N LYS A 2 -12.43 11.12 -3.09
CA LYS A 2 -11.66 10.23 -3.98
C LYS A 2 -12.40 8.89 -4.10
N THR A 3 -12.34 8.25 -5.26
CA THR A 3 -13.05 6.98 -5.54
C THR A 3 -12.07 5.91 -6.02
N ALA A 4 -12.27 4.68 -5.55
CA ALA A 4 -11.61 3.49 -6.07
C ALA A 4 -12.50 2.86 -7.15
N ARG A 5 -11.96 2.66 -8.34
CA ARG A 5 -12.69 2.10 -9.48
C ARG A 5 -12.34 0.64 -9.69
N LEU A 6 -13.36 -0.20 -9.86
CA LEU A 6 -13.24 -1.62 -10.21
C LEU A 6 -13.40 -1.84 -11.72
N SER A 7 -12.31 -2.13 -12.43
CA SER A 7 -12.26 -2.28 -13.89
C SER A 7 -12.30 -3.76 -14.32
N PRO A 8 -13.12 -4.17 -15.30
CA PRO A 8 -13.88 -3.33 -16.23
C PRO A 8 -15.34 -3.10 -15.83
N SER A 9 -15.79 -3.56 -14.65
CA SER A 9 -17.19 -3.41 -14.24
C SER A 9 -17.65 -1.95 -14.17
N GLY A 10 -16.73 -1.02 -13.93
CA GLY A 10 -17.02 0.41 -13.77
C GLY A 10 -17.57 0.78 -12.39
N ASN A 11 -17.74 -0.18 -11.49
CA ASN A 11 -18.18 0.09 -10.12
C ASN A 11 -17.18 1.03 -9.42
N GLU A 12 -17.70 2.04 -8.74
CA GLU A 12 -16.91 2.99 -7.98
C GLU A 12 -17.27 2.94 -6.50
N PHE A 13 -16.24 2.99 -5.66
CA PHE A 13 -16.36 3.00 -4.22
C PHE A 13 -15.77 4.32 -3.72
N PRO A 14 -16.53 5.15 -2.98
CA PRO A 14 -15.94 6.26 -2.25
C PRO A 14 -14.87 5.72 -1.29
N ILE A 15 -13.66 6.26 -1.36
CA ILE A 15 -12.57 5.79 -0.50
C ILE A 15 -12.84 6.27 0.92
N GLY A 16 -12.96 5.30 1.84
CA GLY A 16 -13.07 5.53 3.28
C GLY A 16 -11.70 5.75 3.89
N LYS A 17 -11.20 4.73 4.61
CA LYS A 17 -9.87 4.72 5.20
C LYS A 17 -8.89 3.86 4.40
N ILE A 18 -7.61 4.21 4.50
CA ILE A 18 -6.51 3.43 3.92
C ILE A 18 -5.70 2.89 5.10
N LEU A 19 -5.77 1.58 5.32
CA LEU A 19 -5.05 0.88 6.38
C LEU A 19 -3.79 0.22 5.79
N CYS A 20 -2.65 0.37 6.44
CA CYS A 20 -1.37 -0.09 5.92
C CYS A 20 -0.68 -1.02 6.91
N ILE A 21 -0.03 -2.08 6.42
CA ILE A 21 0.84 -2.96 7.21
C ILE A 21 2.31 -2.60 6.98
N GLY A 22 2.99 -2.20 8.05
CA GLY A 22 4.44 -2.13 8.06
C GLY A 22 5.07 -3.49 8.32
N ARG A 23 6.27 -3.72 7.78
CA ARG A 23 7.13 -4.87 8.09
C ARG A 23 6.51 -6.24 7.77
N ASN A 24 5.91 -6.38 6.58
CA ASN A 24 5.29 -7.66 6.18
C ASN A 24 6.18 -8.58 5.33
N TYR A 25 7.43 -8.18 5.03
CA TYR A 25 8.37 -8.94 4.20
C TYR A 25 9.73 -9.04 4.90
N ALA A 26 10.25 -10.25 5.05
CA ALA A 26 11.45 -10.50 5.86
C ALA A 26 12.70 -9.77 5.35
N GLU A 27 12.94 -9.76 4.03
CA GLU A 27 14.10 -9.07 3.45
C GLU A 27 14.00 -7.55 3.60
N HIS A 28 12.80 -6.98 3.54
CA HIS A 28 12.59 -5.55 3.79
C HIS A 28 12.84 -5.18 5.27
N ILE A 29 12.46 -6.06 6.20
CA ILE A 29 12.77 -5.89 7.63
C ILE A 29 14.29 -5.84 7.84
N LYS A 30 15.03 -6.77 7.23
CA LYS A 30 16.49 -6.85 7.30
C LYS A 30 17.17 -5.63 6.65
N GLU A 31 16.72 -5.21 5.47
CA GLU A 31 17.23 -4.04 4.73
C GLU A 31 17.24 -2.77 5.59
N LEU A 32 16.19 -2.56 6.38
CA LEU A 32 16.06 -1.40 7.25
C LEU A 32 16.59 -1.61 8.67
N GLY A 33 17.24 -2.74 8.96
CA GLY A 33 17.78 -3.08 10.28
C GLY A 33 16.73 -3.10 11.39
N ASN A 34 15.46 -3.40 11.05
CA ASN A 34 14.37 -3.45 12.02
C ASN A 34 14.29 -4.86 12.64
N GLU A 35 13.76 -4.93 13.86
CA GLU A 35 13.33 -6.19 14.45
C GLU A 35 11.99 -6.64 13.85
N THR A 36 11.82 -7.95 13.70
CA THR A 36 10.52 -8.56 13.35
C THR A 36 9.56 -8.30 14.51
N PRO A 37 8.45 -7.59 14.29
CA PRO A 37 7.52 -7.28 15.36
C PRO A 37 6.70 -8.52 15.75
N ASP A 38 6.31 -8.62 17.02
CA ASP A 38 5.46 -9.72 17.51
C ASP A 38 4.02 -9.64 16.98
N ALA A 39 3.61 -8.46 16.49
CA ALA A 39 2.31 -8.20 15.91
C ALA A 39 2.43 -7.28 14.68
N PRO A 40 1.46 -7.29 13.74
CA PRO A 40 1.48 -6.42 12.58
C PRO A 40 1.53 -4.93 12.98
N VAL A 41 2.46 -4.17 12.39
CA VAL A 41 2.53 -2.72 12.59
C VAL A 41 1.47 -2.06 11.70
N VAL A 42 0.50 -1.39 12.30
CA VAL A 42 -0.60 -0.74 11.56
C VAL A 42 -0.46 0.78 11.63
N PHE A 43 -0.66 1.44 10.48
CA PHE A 43 -0.83 2.88 10.36
C PHE A 43 -1.86 3.19 9.28
N MET A 44 -2.21 4.47 9.12
CA MET A 44 -3.25 4.89 8.18
C MET A 44 -2.80 6.03 7.28
N LYS A 45 -3.46 6.14 6.12
CA LYS A 45 -3.42 7.33 5.25
C LYS A 45 -4.84 7.89 5.08
N PRO A 46 -5.02 9.22 4.98
CA PRO A 46 -6.31 9.81 4.65
C PRO A 46 -6.65 9.58 3.17
N ALA A 47 -7.94 9.56 2.83
CA ALA A 47 -8.38 9.45 1.44
C ALA A 47 -7.81 10.56 0.52
N THR A 48 -7.49 11.73 1.08
CA THR A 48 -6.86 12.85 0.34
C THR A 48 -5.43 12.57 -0.10
N ALA A 49 -4.75 11.58 0.50
CA ALA A 49 -3.42 11.14 0.06
C ALA A 49 -3.45 10.46 -1.33
N VAL A 50 -4.63 10.02 -1.79
CA VAL A 50 -4.76 9.21 -3.01
C VAL A 50 -4.59 10.04 -4.27
N ILE A 51 -3.71 9.59 -5.15
CA ILE A 51 -3.62 10.03 -6.54
C ILE A 51 -3.64 8.80 -7.47
N GLY A 52 -4.18 8.96 -8.66
CA GLY A 52 -4.29 7.92 -9.67
C GLY A 52 -3.14 7.89 -10.67
N ASP A 53 -3.28 7.01 -11.66
CA ASP A 53 -2.39 6.92 -12.81
C ASP A 53 -2.29 8.25 -13.58
N GLY A 54 -1.07 8.62 -13.97
CA GLY A 54 -0.75 9.87 -14.65
C GLY A 54 -0.74 11.12 -13.77
N GLU A 55 -1.10 11.02 -12.48
CA GLU A 55 -1.01 12.13 -11.53
C GLU A 55 0.44 12.32 -11.01
N THR A 56 0.63 13.28 -10.10
CA THR A 56 1.95 13.72 -9.64
C THR A 56 2.09 13.61 -8.13
N ILE A 57 3.17 12.99 -7.69
CA ILE A 57 3.67 12.98 -6.31
C ILE A 57 4.27 14.35 -6.01
N ILE A 58 3.90 14.95 -4.87
CA ILE A 58 4.50 16.18 -4.36
C ILE A 58 5.28 15.87 -3.09
N ILE A 59 6.61 16.00 -3.14
CA ILE A 59 7.46 15.85 -1.96
C ILE A 59 7.31 17.10 -1.08
N PRO A 60 6.83 16.99 0.17
CA PRO A 60 6.67 18.16 1.02
C PRO A 60 8.01 18.80 1.38
N SER A 61 8.05 20.12 1.45
CA SER A 61 9.28 20.90 1.72
C SER A 61 9.92 20.64 3.09
N TYR A 62 9.19 20.00 4.02
CA TYR A 62 9.68 19.62 5.34
C TYR A 62 10.43 18.27 5.36
N SER A 63 10.52 17.57 4.24
CA SER A 63 11.31 16.33 4.10
C SER A 63 12.35 16.49 3.00
N ARG A 64 13.45 15.75 3.14
CA ARG A 64 14.55 15.65 2.17
C ARG A 64 14.72 14.24 1.62
N GLU A 65 13.96 13.28 2.12
CA GLU A 65 14.14 11.86 1.83
C GLU A 65 12.78 11.17 1.70
N CYS A 66 12.20 11.21 0.50
CA CYS A 66 10.95 10.51 0.19
C CYS A 66 11.27 9.16 -0.46
N HIS A 67 10.80 8.07 0.11
CA HIS A 67 11.02 6.71 -0.41
C HIS A 67 9.78 6.14 -1.09
N HIS A 68 10.01 5.33 -2.12
CA HIS A 68 8.99 4.48 -2.73
C HIS A 68 8.87 3.13 -2.01
N GLU A 69 7.64 2.63 -1.92
CA GLU A 69 7.30 1.31 -1.37
C GLU A 69 6.14 0.73 -2.21
N ALA A 70 6.41 -0.10 -3.22
CA ALA A 70 5.34 -0.74 -3.99
C ALA A 70 4.64 -1.84 -3.17
N GLU A 71 3.30 -1.84 -3.18
CA GLU A 71 2.49 -2.77 -2.39
C GLU A 71 1.29 -3.29 -3.18
N LEU A 72 0.88 -4.53 -2.87
CA LEU A 72 -0.44 -5.03 -3.25
C LEU A 72 -1.51 -4.28 -2.44
N ALA A 73 -2.47 -3.68 -3.13
CA ALA A 73 -3.60 -3.00 -2.54
C ALA A 73 -4.89 -3.85 -2.64
N LEU A 74 -5.65 -3.92 -1.55
CA LEU A 74 -6.95 -4.59 -1.50
C LEU A 74 -8.06 -3.56 -1.43
N LEU A 75 -9.09 -3.69 -2.25
CA LEU A 75 -10.32 -2.91 -2.12
C LEU A 75 -11.36 -3.73 -1.35
N ILE A 76 -11.86 -3.19 -0.24
CA ILE A 76 -12.95 -3.80 0.52
C ILE A 76 -14.28 -3.54 -0.18
N GLY A 77 -14.99 -4.61 -0.53
CA GLY A 77 -16.32 -4.56 -1.16
C GLY A 77 -17.47 -4.80 -0.18
N LYS A 78 -17.20 -5.55 0.87
CA LYS A 78 -18.17 -5.92 1.91
C LYS A 78 -17.55 -5.58 3.26
N GLY A 79 -18.23 -4.77 4.05
CA GLY A 79 -17.77 -4.39 5.38
C GLY A 79 -17.84 -5.54 6.39
N GLY A 80 -17.27 -5.33 7.58
CA GLY A 80 -17.30 -6.30 8.67
C GLY A 80 -16.44 -5.90 9.87
N LYS A 81 -16.74 -6.50 11.01
CA LYS A 81 -16.02 -6.39 12.28
C LYS A 81 -15.73 -7.81 12.77
N ASP A 82 -14.58 -8.03 13.40
CA ASP A 82 -14.17 -9.33 13.92
C ASP A 82 -14.28 -10.47 12.88
N ILE A 83 -13.85 -10.19 11.65
CA ILE A 83 -13.88 -11.11 10.52
C ILE A 83 -12.91 -12.26 10.80
N THR A 84 -13.36 -13.50 10.66
CA THR A 84 -12.47 -14.67 10.81
C THR A 84 -11.58 -14.83 9.56
N PRO A 85 -10.37 -15.40 9.68
CA PRO A 85 -9.48 -15.59 8.53
C PRO A 85 -10.15 -16.36 7.37
N GLU A 86 -10.98 -17.36 7.67
CA GLU A 86 -11.64 -18.21 6.67
C GLU A 86 -12.59 -17.41 5.76
N ARG A 87 -13.16 -16.33 6.29
CA ARG A 87 -14.12 -15.47 5.58
C ARG A 87 -13.48 -14.23 4.98
N ALA A 88 -12.23 -13.92 5.34
CA ALA A 88 -11.59 -12.66 5.03
C ALA A 88 -11.60 -12.31 3.53
N LEU A 89 -11.34 -13.27 2.65
CA LEU A 89 -11.32 -13.02 1.20
C LEU A 89 -12.72 -12.75 0.61
N GLU A 90 -13.81 -13.15 1.27
CA GLU A 90 -15.18 -12.77 0.86
C GLU A 90 -15.41 -11.26 0.91
N HIS A 91 -14.58 -10.53 1.67
CA HIS A 91 -14.72 -9.09 1.86
C HIS A 91 -13.97 -8.26 0.81
N VAL A 92 -13.10 -8.87 0.01
CA VAL A 92 -12.28 -8.19 -0.99
C VAL A 92 -13.03 -8.10 -2.32
N ALA A 93 -13.31 -6.88 -2.78
CA ALA A 93 -13.88 -6.63 -4.10
C ALA A 93 -12.85 -6.77 -5.22
N GLY A 94 -11.60 -6.40 -4.96
CA GLY A 94 -10.57 -6.41 -5.98
C GLY A 94 -9.16 -6.09 -5.47
N TYR A 95 -8.22 -6.24 -6.39
CA TYR A 95 -6.79 -6.06 -6.18
C TYR A 95 -6.25 -4.98 -7.09
N GLY A 96 -5.32 -4.18 -6.59
CA GLY A 96 -4.62 -3.15 -7.32
C GLY A 96 -3.17 -3.04 -6.87
N VAL A 97 -2.46 -2.04 -7.37
CA VAL A 97 -1.12 -1.67 -6.92
C VAL A 97 -1.16 -0.28 -6.30
N ALA A 98 -0.41 -0.10 -5.22
CA ALA A 98 -0.20 1.20 -4.60
C ALA A 98 1.28 1.45 -4.37
N ILE A 99 1.62 2.72 -4.15
CA ILE A 99 2.94 3.14 -3.67
C ILE A 99 2.74 3.77 -2.28
N ASP A 100 3.27 3.15 -1.23
CA ASP A 100 3.29 3.71 0.12
C ASP A 100 4.47 4.69 0.28
N LEU A 101 4.28 5.92 -0.18
CA LEU A 101 5.32 6.92 -0.04
C LEU A 101 5.60 7.26 1.42
N THR A 102 6.89 7.34 1.71
CA THR A 102 7.38 7.52 3.08
C THR A 102 8.43 8.60 3.14
N LEU A 103 8.20 9.63 3.93
CA LEU A 103 9.23 10.62 4.27
C LEU A 103 10.15 9.99 5.33
N ARG A 104 11.21 9.32 4.86
CA ARG A 104 12.04 8.41 5.67
C ARG A 104 12.76 9.15 6.78
N ASP A 105 13.28 10.33 6.48
CA ASP A 105 13.91 11.24 7.44
C ASP A 105 12.95 11.62 8.57
N VAL A 106 11.72 12.01 8.22
CA VAL A 106 10.66 12.34 9.18
C VAL A 106 10.26 11.11 9.99
N GLN A 107 10.07 9.95 9.35
CA GLN A 107 9.71 8.70 10.03
C GLN A 107 10.78 8.28 11.05
N ALA A 108 12.06 8.41 10.71
CA ALA A 108 13.16 8.06 11.60
C ALA A 108 13.14 8.92 12.87
N GLU A 109 12.93 10.23 12.75
CA GLU A 109 12.84 11.13 13.89
C GLU A 109 11.61 10.87 14.77
N LEU A 110 10.47 10.54 14.17
CA LEU A 110 9.25 10.17 14.90
C LEU A 110 9.45 8.86 15.69
N LYS A 111 10.07 7.85 15.07
CA LYS A 111 10.41 6.57 15.74
C LYS A 111 11.31 6.79 16.95
N LYS A 112 12.37 7.61 16.82
CA LYS A 112 13.28 7.92 17.94
C LYS A 112 12.57 8.55 19.14
N LYS A 113 11.52 9.33 18.87
CA LYS A 113 10.75 10.05 19.90
C LYS A 113 9.51 9.30 20.37
N GLY A 114 9.22 8.12 19.82
CA GLY A 114 7.99 7.38 20.11
C GLY A 114 6.72 8.12 19.66
N LEU A 115 6.81 8.90 18.58
CA LEU A 115 5.71 9.73 18.09
C LEU A 115 4.91 9.05 16.95
N PRO A 116 3.66 9.47 16.72
CA PRO A 116 2.82 8.97 15.63
C PRO A 116 3.41 9.23 14.22
N TRP A 117 3.11 8.37 13.24
CA TRP A 117 3.76 8.34 11.92
C TRP A 117 3.02 9.11 10.81
N GLU A 118 1.87 9.72 11.10
CA GLU A 118 0.93 10.27 10.11
C GLU A 118 1.58 11.34 9.23
N ILE A 119 2.45 12.18 9.75
CA ILE A 119 3.11 13.22 8.92
C ILE A 119 4.21 12.64 8.02
N ALA A 120 4.71 11.42 8.29
CA ALA A 120 5.68 10.73 7.45
C ALA A 120 5.03 9.80 6.42
N LYS A 121 3.83 9.28 6.72
CA LYS A 121 3.12 8.26 5.93
C LYS A 121 1.84 8.76 5.28
N GLY A 122 1.14 9.74 5.84
CA GLY A 122 -0.21 10.16 5.44
C GLY A 122 -0.31 11.56 4.85
N PHE A 123 0.80 12.11 4.33
CA PHE A 123 0.81 13.43 3.68
C PHE A 123 0.06 13.41 2.33
N ASP A 124 -0.27 14.58 1.79
CA ASP A 124 -0.95 14.69 0.49
C ASP A 124 -0.13 14.00 -0.62
N THR A 125 -0.81 13.34 -1.54
CA THR A 125 -0.21 12.55 -2.64
C THR A 125 0.64 11.33 -2.22
N SER A 126 0.67 10.98 -0.92
CA SER A 126 1.48 9.87 -0.40
C SER A 126 0.97 8.46 -0.76
N CYS A 127 -0.15 8.35 -1.48
CA CYS A 127 -0.75 7.08 -1.88
C CYS A 127 -1.12 7.06 -3.37
N PRO A 128 -0.15 7.03 -4.31
CA PRO A 128 -0.43 6.61 -5.68
C PRO A 128 -1.12 5.25 -5.69
N LEU A 129 -2.28 5.16 -6.34
CA LEU A 129 -3.16 4.00 -6.31
C LEU A 129 -3.76 3.73 -7.69
N SER A 130 -3.62 2.51 -8.19
CA SER A 130 -4.19 2.11 -9.48
C SER A 130 -5.71 1.94 -9.40
N ALA A 131 -6.35 1.78 -10.58
CA ALA A 131 -7.65 1.10 -10.61
C ALA A 131 -7.50 -0.34 -10.10
N PHE A 132 -8.60 -0.91 -9.62
CA PHE A 132 -8.64 -2.27 -9.10
C PHE A 132 -9.21 -3.24 -10.13
N VAL A 133 -8.71 -4.46 -10.13
CA VAL A 133 -9.27 -5.58 -10.89
C VAL A 133 -10.13 -6.45 -9.96
N PRO A 134 -11.32 -6.91 -10.40
CA PRO A 134 -12.18 -7.80 -9.64
C PRO A 134 -11.44 -8.97 -9.02
N ALA A 135 -11.73 -9.28 -7.76
CA ALA A 135 -11.08 -10.37 -7.05
C ALA A 135 -11.22 -11.72 -7.78
N SER A 136 -12.33 -11.94 -8.48
CA SER A 136 -12.58 -13.13 -9.30
C SER A 136 -11.63 -13.32 -10.50
N ARG A 137 -10.85 -12.30 -10.86
CA ARG A 137 -9.83 -12.39 -11.92
C ARG A 137 -8.43 -12.72 -11.40
N VAL A 138 -8.24 -12.74 -10.07
CA VAL A 138 -6.98 -13.10 -9.43
C VAL A 138 -7.15 -14.49 -8.84
N THR A 139 -6.37 -15.46 -9.34
CA THR A 139 -6.50 -16.87 -8.91
C THR A 139 -5.94 -17.07 -7.50
N ASP A 140 -4.74 -16.56 -7.24
CA ASP A 140 -4.11 -16.60 -5.92
C ASP A 140 -3.43 -15.24 -5.64
N PRO A 141 -3.92 -14.45 -4.66
CA PRO A 141 -3.31 -13.18 -4.31
C PRO A 141 -1.98 -13.35 -3.54
N HIS A 142 -1.64 -14.55 -3.09
CA HIS A 142 -0.38 -14.89 -2.42
C HIS A 142 0.67 -15.47 -3.39
N ASP A 143 0.44 -15.42 -4.70
CA ASP A 143 1.44 -15.77 -5.72
C ASP A 143 1.46 -14.72 -6.85
N LEU A 144 1.62 -13.46 -6.47
CA LEU A 144 1.70 -12.33 -7.40
C LEU A 144 3.08 -11.70 -7.33
N ARG A 145 3.60 -11.28 -8.48
CA ARG A 145 4.84 -10.50 -8.56
C ARG A 145 4.55 -9.01 -8.46
N ILE A 146 5.27 -8.32 -7.57
CA ILE A 146 5.20 -6.86 -7.38
C ILE A 146 6.50 -6.28 -7.90
N THR A 147 6.42 -5.28 -8.77
CA THR A 147 7.59 -4.58 -9.30
C THR A 147 7.45 -3.08 -9.20
N LEU A 148 8.58 -2.39 -9.09
CA LEU A 148 8.65 -0.94 -9.19
C LEU A 148 9.90 -0.52 -9.95
N ARG A 149 9.72 0.42 -10.88
CA ARG A 149 10.80 1.07 -11.63
C ARG A 149 10.82 2.56 -11.36
N VAL A 150 12.02 3.12 -11.32
CA VAL A 150 12.26 4.57 -11.31
C VAL A 150 13.06 4.91 -12.55
N ASN A 151 12.53 5.79 -13.41
CA ASN A 151 13.13 6.16 -14.69
C ASN A 151 13.47 4.95 -15.58
N GLY A 152 12.64 3.90 -15.53
CA GLY A 152 12.82 2.65 -16.27
C GLY A 152 13.73 1.62 -15.61
N GLU A 153 14.50 1.99 -14.58
CA GLU A 153 15.36 1.09 -13.82
C GLU A 153 14.58 0.33 -12.75
N MET A 154 14.72 -0.99 -12.70
CA MET A 154 14.09 -1.81 -11.67
C MET A 154 14.68 -1.49 -10.28
N ARG A 155 13.81 -1.19 -9.32
CA ARG A 155 14.19 -0.91 -7.92
C ARG A 155 13.60 -1.93 -6.95
N GLN A 156 12.36 -2.36 -7.17
CA GLN A 156 11.73 -3.43 -6.39
C GLN A 156 11.25 -4.56 -7.31
N ASP A 157 11.48 -5.78 -6.88
CA ASP A 157 11.02 -7.00 -7.55
C ASP A 157 10.80 -8.08 -6.48
N GLY A 158 9.54 -8.32 -6.12
CA GLY A 158 9.16 -9.20 -5.02
C GLY A 158 7.94 -10.05 -5.36
N SER A 159 7.61 -10.98 -4.46
CA SER A 159 6.45 -11.86 -4.60
C SER A 159 5.59 -11.81 -3.33
N THR A 160 4.27 -11.73 -3.48
CA THR A 160 3.31 -11.77 -2.36
C THR A 160 3.34 -13.09 -1.58
N SER A 161 3.98 -14.14 -2.13
CA SER A 161 4.24 -15.41 -1.42
C SER A 161 5.16 -15.23 -0.20
N LEU A 162 5.96 -14.16 -0.21
CA LEU A 162 6.92 -13.80 0.83
C LEU A 162 6.29 -12.98 1.98
N MET A 163 4.98 -12.70 1.94
CA MET A 163 4.28 -12.06 3.05
C MET A 163 4.38 -12.91 4.32
N ILE A 164 4.83 -12.29 5.41
CA ILE A 164 4.87 -12.89 6.75
C ILE A 164 3.44 -13.09 7.27
N HIS A 165 2.64 -12.02 7.23
CA HIS A 165 1.21 -12.05 7.52
C HIS A 165 0.44 -12.10 6.20
N ARG A 166 -0.27 -13.20 6.00
CA ARG A 166 -1.11 -13.42 4.81
C ARG A 166 -2.35 -12.54 4.89
N ILE A 167 -2.90 -12.17 3.72
CA ILE A 167 -4.13 -11.35 3.60
C ILE A 167 -5.25 -11.74 4.58
N PRO A 168 -5.62 -13.03 4.76
CA PRO A 168 -6.62 -13.41 5.75
C PRO A 168 -6.31 -12.98 7.19
N GLN A 169 -5.05 -13.08 7.59
CA GLN A 169 -4.58 -12.68 8.92
C GLN A 169 -4.59 -11.15 9.07
N ILE A 170 -4.17 -10.42 8.03
CA ILE A 170 -4.21 -8.96 7.99
C ILE A 170 -5.64 -8.47 8.19
N LEU A 171 -6.58 -8.96 7.37
CA LEU A 171 -7.98 -8.53 7.43
C LEU A 171 -8.65 -8.92 8.74
N SER A 172 -8.38 -10.12 9.26
CA SER A 172 -8.90 -10.55 10.56
C SER A 172 -8.39 -9.63 11.67
N TYR A 173 -7.08 -9.41 11.76
CA TYR A 173 -6.47 -8.51 12.74
C TYR A 173 -7.01 -7.09 12.65
N MET A 174 -7.00 -6.49 11.46
CA MET A 174 -7.50 -5.14 11.24
C MET A 174 -8.98 -5.01 11.59
N SER A 175 -9.81 -5.97 11.20
CA SER A 175 -11.24 -5.96 11.52
C SER A 175 -11.50 -6.09 13.02
N GLY A 176 -10.60 -6.73 13.78
CA GLY A 176 -10.61 -6.77 15.23
C GLY A 176 -10.39 -5.41 15.89
N VAL A 177 -9.70 -4.48 15.21
CA VAL A 177 -9.44 -3.12 15.70
C VAL A 177 -10.43 -2.12 15.10
N PHE A 178 -10.56 -2.09 13.78
CA PHE A 178 -11.38 -1.15 13.01
C PHE A 178 -12.46 -1.88 12.24
N SER A 179 -13.73 -1.45 12.33
CA SER A 179 -14.74 -1.95 11.38
C SER A 179 -14.32 -1.62 9.96
N LEU A 180 -14.27 -2.63 9.08
CA LEU A 180 -14.02 -2.44 7.66
C LEU A 180 -15.32 -2.04 6.97
N GLU A 181 -15.24 -1.11 6.03
CA GLU A 181 -16.37 -0.57 5.26
C GLU A 181 -16.09 -0.73 3.76
N PRO A 182 -17.13 -0.89 2.92
CA PRO A 182 -16.96 -0.86 1.48
C PRO A 182 -16.27 0.44 1.02
N GLY A 183 -15.21 0.30 0.23
CA GLY A 183 -14.37 1.41 -0.21
C GLY A 183 -13.12 1.65 0.63
N ASP A 184 -12.95 0.96 1.76
CA ASP A 184 -11.67 0.93 2.44
C ASP A 184 -10.61 0.26 1.57
N VAL A 185 -9.37 0.73 1.71
CA VAL A 185 -8.20 0.18 1.01
C VAL A 185 -7.21 -0.36 2.03
N ILE A 186 -6.68 -1.56 1.76
CA ILE A 186 -5.67 -2.19 2.60
C ILE A 186 -4.36 -2.30 1.81
N LEU A 187 -3.29 -1.71 2.32
CA LEU A 187 -1.93 -1.86 1.82
C LEU A 187 -1.20 -2.93 2.65
N THR A 188 -0.58 -3.89 1.96
CA THR A 188 -0.19 -5.18 2.54
C THR A 188 1.29 -5.29 2.89
N GLY A 189 2.03 -4.19 2.83
CA GLY A 189 3.47 -4.11 3.00
C GLY A 189 4.24 -4.21 1.68
N THR A 190 5.50 -3.77 1.73
CA THR A 190 6.39 -3.70 0.57
C THR A 190 7.53 -4.73 0.63
N PRO A 191 7.97 -5.31 -0.51
CA PRO A 191 9.19 -6.10 -0.58
C PRO A 191 10.45 -5.21 -0.48
N ALA A 192 11.63 -5.84 -0.38
CA ALA A 192 12.91 -5.13 -0.32
C ALA A 192 13.20 -4.30 -1.58
N GLY A 193 14.16 -3.38 -1.49
CA GLY A 193 14.56 -2.48 -2.57
C GLY A 193 13.90 -1.10 -2.48
N VAL A 194 13.48 -0.69 -1.29
CA VAL A 194 12.94 0.66 -1.08
C VAL A 194 14.05 1.70 -1.27
N GLY A 195 13.74 2.83 -1.87
CA GLY A 195 14.77 3.81 -2.20
C GLY A 195 14.22 5.22 -2.38
N PRO A 196 15.11 6.22 -2.39
CA PRO A 196 14.73 7.61 -2.51
C PRO A 196 14.19 7.95 -3.90
N LEU A 197 13.27 8.92 -3.91
CA LEU A 197 12.77 9.61 -5.09
C LEU A 197 13.21 11.07 -5.05
N VAL A 198 13.44 11.65 -6.22
CA VAL A 198 13.75 13.07 -6.37
C VAL A 198 12.82 13.72 -7.40
N ALA A 199 12.65 15.04 -7.30
CA ALA A 199 11.88 15.81 -8.26
C ALA A 199 12.40 15.57 -9.69
N GLY A 200 11.49 15.31 -10.62
CA GLY A 200 11.80 14.94 -12.00
C GLY A 200 11.76 13.44 -12.28
N ASP A 201 11.74 12.58 -11.26
CA ASP A 201 11.60 11.14 -11.44
C ASP A 201 10.23 10.77 -12.01
N THR A 202 10.22 9.67 -12.77
CA THR A 202 9.03 8.92 -13.14
C THR A 202 9.04 7.57 -12.43
N VAL A 203 7.95 7.22 -11.77
CA VAL A 203 7.80 5.97 -11.02
C VAL A 203 6.71 5.13 -11.66
N GLU A 204 7.02 3.87 -11.94
CA GLU A 204 6.10 2.87 -12.47
C GLU A 204 6.01 1.71 -11.49
N ALA A 205 4.82 1.41 -10.98
CA ALA A 205 4.57 0.28 -10.08
C ALA A 205 3.57 -0.69 -10.73
N GLU A 206 3.80 -1.97 -10.55
CA GLU A 206 2.97 -3.03 -11.15
C GLU A 206 2.83 -4.22 -10.20
N VAL A 207 1.60 -4.71 -10.04
CA VAL A 207 1.33 -6.10 -9.67
C VAL A 207 1.07 -6.85 -10.97
N VAL A 208 2.02 -7.70 -11.37
CA VAL A 208 2.13 -8.21 -12.75
C VAL A 208 0.87 -8.95 -13.16
N GLY A 209 0.29 -8.55 -14.29
CA GLY A 209 -0.95 -9.12 -14.82
C GLY A 209 -2.22 -8.73 -14.08
N VAL A 210 -2.12 -7.92 -13.02
CA VAL A 210 -3.27 -7.43 -12.24
C VAL A 210 -3.49 -5.94 -12.47
N ALA A 211 -2.53 -5.09 -12.10
CA ALA A 211 -2.67 -3.65 -12.23
C ALA A 211 -1.31 -2.95 -12.29
N ALA A 212 -1.28 -1.80 -12.95
CA ALA A 212 -0.12 -0.92 -13.03
C ALA A 212 -0.55 0.54 -12.83
N LEU A 213 0.40 1.37 -12.41
CA LEU A 213 0.26 2.83 -12.43
C LEU A 213 1.63 3.48 -12.69
N ARG A 214 1.59 4.66 -13.30
CA ARG A 214 2.73 5.52 -13.56
C ARG A 214 2.45 6.92 -13.04
N VAL A 215 3.39 7.46 -12.26
CA VAL A 215 3.29 8.81 -11.68
C VAL A 215 4.60 9.57 -11.84
N ALA A 216 4.52 10.90 -11.90
CA ALA A 216 5.68 11.79 -11.90
C ALA A 216 5.96 12.32 -10.48
N VAL A 217 7.20 12.73 -10.20
CA VAL A 217 7.62 13.29 -8.91
C VAL A 217 7.97 14.77 -9.07
N LYS A 218 7.48 15.61 -8.14
CA LYS A 218 7.81 17.04 -8.02
C LYS A 218 8.19 17.42 -6.60
#